data_AF-A0A212QPD0-F1
#
_entry.id   AF-A0A212QPD0-F1
#
_cell.length_a   1.000
_cell.length_b   1.000
_cell.length_c   1.000
_cell.angle_alpha   90.00
_cell.angle_beta   90.00
_cell.angle_gamma   90.00
#
_symmetry.space_group_name_H-M   'P 1'
#
loop_
_entity.id
_entity.type
_entity.pdbx_description
1 polymer ?
#
loop_
_entity_poly.entity_id
_entity_poly.type
_entity_poly.pdbx_seq_one_letter_code
_entity_poly.pdbx_strand_id
1 'polypeptide(L)'
;MRYLVVLAMVTLLGSADPAQAEACLDLLTKPSDAAACIERSTKDAEVELAARLRTLKAQIAKQTIKATRRQMSSDLQEMQTHWTAFAGAECELEAKAASGQDDAPYAGSLCRRRLIDAYTKDVVELTKKLR
;
A
#
# COMPACT_ATOMS: atom_id res chain seq x y z
N MET A 1 6.05 -10.00 -24.45
CA MET A 1 6.51 -10.19 -23.06
C MET A 1 6.70 -8.88 -22.29
N ARG A 2 7.58 -7.94 -22.71
CA ARG A 2 7.74 -6.62 -22.03
C ARG A 2 6.44 -5.82 -21.83
N TYR A 3 5.53 -5.86 -22.81
CA TYR A 3 4.27 -5.12 -22.74
C TYR A 3 3.29 -5.60 -21.67
N LEU A 4 3.32 -6.88 -21.27
CA LEU A 4 2.39 -7.41 -20.26
C LEU A 4 2.83 -7.03 -18.85
N VAL A 5 4.13 -7.03 -18.56
CA VAL A 5 4.68 -6.54 -17.29
C VAL A 5 4.52 -5.02 -17.16
N VAL A 6 4.67 -4.28 -18.27
CA VAL A 6 4.42 -2.82 -18.32
C VAL A 6 2.93 -2.52 -18.16
N LEU A 7 2.03 -3.25 -18.83
CA LEU A 7 0.59 -3.09 -18.61
C LEU A 7 0.23 -3.49 -17.17
N ALA A 8 0.76 -4.58 -16.64
CA ALA A 8 0.52 -4.98 -15.26
C ALA A 8 1.01 -3.90 -14.30
N MET A 9 2.19 -3.33 -14.50
CA MET A 9 2.67 -2.18 -13.71
C MET A 9 1.77 -0.95 -13.85
N VAL A 10 1.42 -0.52 -15.07
CA VAL A 10 0.60 0.69 -15.29
C VAL A 10 -0.83 0.50 -14.77
N THR A 11 -1.37 -0.72 -14.82
CA THR A 11 -2.73 -1.04 -14.39
C THR A 11 -2.81 -1.40 -12.89
N LEU A 12 -1.77 -2.02 -12.31
CA LEU A 12 -1.71 -2.41 -10.88
C LEU A 12 -1.09 -1.34 -10.00
N LEU A 13 -0.14 -0.54 -10.48
CA LEU A 13 0.41 0.56 -9.69
C LEU A 13 -0.66 1.58 -9.36
N GLY A 14 -1.70 1.75 -10.21
CA GLY A 14 -2.92 2.52 -9.89
C GLY A 14 -2.63 3.85 -9.19
N SER A 15 -1.44 4.42 -9.43
CA SER A 15 -0.81 5.32 -8.49
C SER A 15 -1.21 6.72 -8.88
N ALA A 16 -1.66 7.46 -7.89
CA ALA A 16 -1.92 8.89 -8.00
C ALA A 16 -0.66 9.73 -8.33
N ASP A 17 0.47 9.09 -8.64
CA ASP A 17 1.76 9.73 -8.92
C ASP A 17 2.38 9.16 -10.21
N PRO A 18 2.18 9.82 -11.37
CA PRO A 18 2.71 9.37 -12.65
C PRO A 18 4.24 9.43 -12.74
N ALA A 19 4.89 10.25 -11.90
CA ALA A 19 6.34 10.42 -11.90
C ALA A 19 7.10 9.16 -11.42
N GLN A 20 6.53 8.40 -10.48
CA GLN A 20 7.13 7.13 -10.03
C GLN A 20 6.96 6.01 -11.06
N ALA A 21 5.84 5.99 -11.77
CA ALA A 21 5.59 5.01 -12.83
C ALA A 21 6.54 5.23 -14.02
N GLU A 22 6.78 6.50 -14.41
CA GLU A 22 7.77 6.86 -15.44
C GLU A 22 9.20 6.54 -15.01
N ALA A 23 9.57 6.84 -13.76
CA ALA A 23 10.91 6.49 -13.24
C ALA A 23 11.17 4.98 -13.22
N CYS A 24 10.16 4.16 -12.93
CA CYS A 24 10.27 2.70 -13.06
C CYS A 24 10.30 2.25 -14.53
N LEU A 25 9.59 2.94 -15.43
CA LEU A 25 9.58 2.64 -16.86
C LEU A 25 10.94 2.88 -17.53
N ASP A 26 11.65 3.95 -17.17
CA ASP A 26 12.98 4.26 -17.70
C ASP A 26 14.05 3.23 -17.27
N LEU A 27 13.83 2.54 -16.14
CA LEU A 27 14.67 1.46 -15.64
C LEU A 27 14.41 0.10 -16.31
N LEU A 28 13.35 -0.06 -17.12
CA LEU A 28 12.93 -1.35 -17.73
C LEU A 28 13.80 -1.84 -18.90
N THR A 29 15.06 -1.40 -19.00
CA THR A 29 16.02 -2.02 -19.93
C THR A 29 16.47 -3.40 -19.43
N LYS A 30 16.37 -3.70 -18.11
CA LYS A 30 16.70 -5.01 -17.51
C LYS A 30 15.66 -5.46 -16.47
N PRO A 31 15.31 -6.77 -16.41
CA PRO A 31 14.32 -7.31 -15.47
C PRO A 31 14.72 -7.25 -13.99
N SER A 32 16.03 -7.17 -13.67
CA SER A 32 16.52 -6.97 -12.29
C SER A 32 16.08 -5.63 -11.70
N ASP A 33 16.00 -4.62 -12.55
CA ASP A 33 15.79 -3.23 -12.14
C ASP A 33 14.29 -2.97 -11.89
N ALA A 34 13.42 -3.75 -12.56
CA ALA A 34 11.98 -3.76 -12.32
C ALA A 34 11.62 -4.24 -10.91
N ALA A 35 12.20 -5.37 -10.46
CA ALA A 35 11.93 -5.93 -9.14
C ALA A 35 12.37 -4.97 -8.02
N ALA A 36 13.57 -4.40 -8.16
CA ALA A 36 14.06 -3.38 -7.24
C ALA A 36 13.17 -2.13 -7.21
N CYS A 37 12.59 -1.73 -8.34
CA CYS A 37 11.66 -0.61 -8.40
C CYS A 37 10.34 -0.91 -7.68
N ILE A 38 9.75 -2.10 -7.89
CA ILE A 38 8.51 -2.51 -7.22
C ILE A 38 8.71 -2.56 -5.70
N GLU A 39 9.79 -3.18 -5.24
CA GLU A 39 10.07 -3.25 -3.81
C GLU A 39 10.28 -1.86 -3.20
N ARG A 40 10.99 -0.98 -3.90
CA ARG A 40 11.21 0.40 -3.45
C ARG A 40 9.88 1.16 -3.37
N SER A 41 9.08 1.13 -4.43
CA SER A 41 7.76 1.79 -4.45
C SER A 41 6.84 1.26 -3.34
N THR A 42 6.89 -0.06 -3.08
CA THR A 42 6.12 -0.68 -1.99
C THR A 42 6.59 -0.17 -0.62
N LYS A 43 7.90 -0.09 -0.38
CA LYS A 43 8.46 0.45 0.87
C LYS A 43 8.11 1.93 1.05
N ASP A 44 8.20 2.73 -0.01
CA ASP A 44 7.83 4.14 0.03
C ASP A 44 6.35 4.31 0.40
N ALA A 45 5.48 3.45 -0.14
CA ALA A 45 4.07 3.39 0.21
C ALA A 45 3.84 3.07 1.70
N GLU A 46 4.56 2.09 2.25
CA GLU A 46 4.47 1.73 3.67
C GLU A 46 4.88 2.88 4.58
N VAL A 47 5.95 3.60 4.20
CA VAL A 47 6.42 4.77 4.94
C VAL A 47 5.39 5.88 4.91
N GLU A 48 4.78 6.14 3.75
CA GLU A 48 3.73 7.15 3.60
C GLU A 48 2.48 6.78 4.42
N LEU A 49 2.00 5.55 4.31
CA LEU A 49 0.87 5.05 5.11
C LEU A 49 1.15 5.19 6.61
N ALA A 50 2.36 4.83 7.07
CA ALA A 50 2.75 5.00 8.46
C ALA A 50 2.73 6.48 8.89
N ALA A 51 3.19 7.40 8.05
CA ALA A 51 3.12 8.83 8.32
C ALA A 51 1.68 9.35 8.42
N ARG A 52 0.78 8.87 7.55
CA ARG A 52 -0.65 9.20 7.57
C ARG A 52 -1.34 8.67 8.83
N LEU A 53 -1.07 7.42 9.22
CA LEU A 53 -1.58 6.84 10.46
C LEU A 53 -1.10 7.60 11.71
N ARG A 54 0.17 8.07 11.73
CA ARG A 54 0.66 8.93 12.83
C ARG A 54 -0.11 10.25 12.90
N THR A 55 -0.36 10.87 11.75
CA THR A 55 -1.15 12.11 11.65
C THR A 55 -2.58 11.90 12.16
N LEU A 56 -3.22 10.80 11.75
CA LEU A 56 -4.56 10.43 12.19
C LEU A 56 -4.61 10.21 13.71
N LYS A 57 -3.65 9.46 14.28
CA LYS A 57 -3.53 9.26 15.74
C LYS A 57 -3.38 10.59 16.49
N ALA A 58 -2.59 11.53 15.95
CA ALA A 58 -2.44 12.86 16.52
C ALA A 58 -3.76 13.67 16.48
N GLN A 59 -4.56 13.54 15.42
CA GLN A 59 -5.88 14.18 15.34
C GLN A 59 -6.87 13.57 16.32
N ILE A 60 -6.91 12.25 16.44
CA ILE A 60 -7.71 11.57 17.46
C ILE A 60 -7.33 12.07 18.86
N ALA A 61 -6.03 12.21 19.15
CA ALA A 61 -5.57 12.70 20.44
C ALA A 61 -6.04 14.13 20.79
N LYS A 62 -6.32 14.97 19.77
CA LYS A 62 -6.86 16.33 19.94
C LYS A 62 -8.35 16.35 20.30
N GLN A 63 -9.08 15.24 20.15
CA GLN A 63 -10.50 15.17 20.47
C GLN A 63 -10.74 15.46 21.95
N THR A 64 -11.57 16.46 22.26
CA THR A 64 -11.81 16.95 23.62
C THR A 64 -12.67 15.98 24.45
N ILE A 65 -13.59 15.28 23.79
CA ILE A 65 -14.46 14.30 24.43
C ILE A 65 -13.66 13.00 24.68
N LYS A 66 -13.41 12.70 25.96
CA LYS A 66 -12.61 11.54 26.39
C LYS A 66 -13.18 10.20 25.89
N ALA A 67 -14.50 10.03 25.91
CA ALA A 67 -15.17 8.81 25.44
C ALA A 67 -14.94 8.62 23.93
N THR A 68 -15.17 9.66 23.12
CA THR A 68 -14.93 9.68 21.68
C THR A 68 -13.47 9.39 21.35
N ARG A 69 -12.51 10.05 22.03
CA ARG A 69 -11.08 9.79 21.83
C ARG A 69 -10.71 8.33 22.06
N ARG A 70 -11.19 7.74 23.16
CA ARG A 70 -10.91 6.33 23.50
C ARG A 70 -11.50 5.38 22.48
N GLN A 71 -12.76 5.60 22.09
CA GLN A 71 -13.43 4.79 21.08
C GLN A 71 -12.66 4.82 19.76
N MET A 72 -12.39 6.03 19.23
CA MET A 72 -11.68 6.18 17.95
C MET A 72 -10.26 5.62 17.98
N SER A 73 -9.56 5.73 19.11
CA SER A 73 -8.24 5.12 19.27
C SER A 73 -8.31 3.60 19.27
N SER A 74 -9.36 3.01 19.86
CA SER A 74 -9.59 1.56 19.85
C SER A 74 -9.91 1.09 18.44
N ASP A 75 -10.88 1.74 17.79
CA ASP A 75 -11.33 1.39 16.44
C ASP A 75 -10.16 1.47 15.44
N LEU A 76 -9.33 2.53 15.53
CA LEU A 76 -8.16 2.65 14.66
C LEU A 76 -7.12 1.56 14.92
N GLN A 77 -6.91 1.18 16.17
CA GLN A 77 -5.96 0.12 16.52
C GLN A 77 -6.45 -1.25 16.03
N GLU A 78 -7.74 -1.52 16.18
CA GLU A 78 -8.39 -2.73 15.69
C GLU A 78 -8.29 -2.81 14.15
N MET A 79 -8.71 -1.75 13.45
CA MET A 79 -8.61 -1.67 11.99
C MET A 79 -7.17 -1.88 11.49
N GLN A 80 -6.19 -1.24 12.12
CA GLN A 80 -4.78 -1.41 11.74
C GLN A 80 -4.30 -2.86 11.94
N THR A 81 -4.75 -3.52 13.01
CA THR A 81 -4.37 -4.90 13.33
C THR A 81 -4.98 -5.88 12.33
N HIS A 82 -6.29 -5.76 12.09
CA HIS A 82 -6.99 -6.60 11.11
C HIS A 82 -6.46 -6.41 9.70
N TRP A 83 -6.25 -5.16 9.28
CA TRP A 83 -5.70 -4.88 7.96
C TRP A 83 -4.31 -5.48 7.78
N THR A 84 -3.43 -5.39 8.79
CA THR A 84 -2.07 -5.95 8.70
C THR A 84 -2.10 -7.47 8.54
N ALA A 85 -2.94 -8.16 9.32
CA ALA A 85 -3.10 -9.61 9.23
C ALA A 85 -3.70 -10.03 7.88
N PHE A 86 -4.77 -9.34 7.45
CA PHE A 86 -5.42 -9.56 6.16
C PHE A 86 -4.43 -9.38 5.00
N ALA A 87 -3.71 -8.25 4.96
CA ALA A 87 -2.77 -7.95 3.89
C ALA A 87 -1.61 -8.95 3.84
N GLY A 88 -1.16 -9.45 4.99
CA GLY A 88 -0.16 -10.52 5.03
C GLY A 88 -0.67 -11.81 4.40
N ALA A 89 -1.85 -12.28 4.83
CA ALA A 89 -2.45 -13.52 4.32
C ALA A 89 -2.79 -13.43 2.83
N GLU A 90 -3.41 -12.33 2.39
CA GLU A 90 -3.84 -12.14 1.00
C GLU A 90 -2.64 -12.13 0.04
N CYS A 91 -1.57 -11.40 0.39
CA CYS A 91 -0.39 -11.32 -0.46
C CYS A 91 0.44 -12.60 -0.45
N GLU A 92 0.40 -13.39 0.62
CA GLU A 92 0.98 -14.73 0.62
C GLU A 92 0.21 -15.68 -0.31
N LEU A 93 -1.13 -15.59 -0.32
CA LEU A 93 -1.97 -16.37 -1.22
C LEU A 93 -1.75 -15.98 -2.69
N GLU A 94 -1.73 -14.68 -3.00
CA GLU A 94 -1.43 -14.20 -4.37
C GLU A 94 -0.02 -14.62 -4.82
N ALA A 95 0.99 -14.52 -3.94
CA ALA A 95 2.34 -14.98 -4.26
C ALA A 95 2.41 -16.49 -4.53
N LYS A 96 1.68 -17.30 -3.76
CA LYS A 96 1.57 -18.76 -3.97
C LYS A 96 0.84 -19.08 -5.26
N ALA A 97 -0.23 -18.36 -5.57
CA ALA A 97 -1.02 -18.54 -6.80
C ALA A 97 -0.20 -18.18 -8.06
N ALA A 98 0.72 -17.22 -7.94
CA ALA A 98 1.61 -16.83 -9.03
C ALA A 98 2.80 -17.79 -9.24
N SER A 99 2.97 -18.80 -8.38
CA SER A 99 4.08 -19.76 -8.48
C SER A 99 4.10 -20.47 -9.84
N GLY A 100 5.21 -20.32 -10.57
CA GLY A 100 5.38 -20.86 -11.93
C GLY A 100 4.97 -19.91 -13.05
N GLN A 101 4.52 -18.69 -12.74
CA GLN A 101 4.32 -17.62 -13.72
C GLN A 101 5.55 -16.71 -13.79
N ASP A 102 5.71 -16.00 -14.92
CA ASP A 102 6.76 -14.98 -15.10
C ASP A 102 6.67 -13.88 -14.02
N ASP A 103 5.47 -13.70 -13.43
CA ASP A 103 5.15 -12.67 -12.45
C ASP A 103 5.37 -13.06 -10.97
N ALA A 104 5.72 -14.33 -10.73
CA ALA A 104 5.95 -14.88 -9.40
C ALA A 104 6.86 -14.03 -8.49
N PRO A 105 8.00 -13.49 -8.94
CA PRO A 105 8.94 -12.80 -8.04
C PRO A 105 8.42 -11.45 -7.52
N TYR A 106 7.37 -10.88 -8.11
CA TYR A 106 6.84 -9.57 -7.71
C TYR A 106 5.36 -9.57 -7.30
N ALA A 107 4.64 -10.67 -7.46
CA ALA A 107 3.22 -10.78 -7.13
C ALA A 107 2.91 -10.35 -5.67
N GLY A 108 3.70 -10.80 -4.70
CA GLY A 108 3.51 -10.42 -3.29
C GLY A 108 3.73 -8.92 -3.03
N SER A 109 4.74 -8.32 -3.67
CA SER A 109 5.04 -6.88 -3.53
C SER A 109 3.98 -6.02 -4.22
N LEU A 110 3.51 -6.41 -5.40
CA LEU A 110 2.41 -5.73 -6.10
C LEU A 110 1.10 -5.81 -5.34
N CYS A 111 0.76 -7.00 -4.80
CA CYS A 111 -0.38 -7.17 -3.90
C CYS A 111 -0.30 -6.18 -2.74
N ARG A 112 0.87 -6.14 -2.09
CA ARG A 112 1.07 -5.31 -0.90
C ARG A 112 0.92 -3.83 -1.21
N ARG A 113 1.50 -3.37 -2.32
CA ARG A 113 1.34 -1.99 -2.80
C ARG A 113 -0.14 -1.65 -3.02
N ARG A 114 -0.88 -2.50 -3.74
CA ARG A 114 -2.33 -2.30 -3.98
C ARG A 114 -3.12 -2.18 -2.68
N LEU A 115 -2.86 -3.05 -1.71
CA LEU A 115 -3.55 -3.02 -0.42
C LEU A 115 -3.18 -1.79 0.42
N ILE A 116 -1.92 -1.35 0.38
CA ILE A 116 -1.49 -0.10 1.02
C ILE A 116 -2.22 1.09 0.41
N ASP A 117 -2.38 1.14 -0.91
CA ASP A 117 -3.06 2.23 -1.57
C ASP A 117 -4.54 2.30 -1.22
N ALA A 118 -5.22 1.14 -1.17
CA ALA A 118 -6.60 1.05 -0.73
C ALA A 118 -6.75 1.56 0.72
N TYR A 119 -5.91 1.08 1.63
CA TYR A 119 -5.99 1.47 3.03
C TYR A 119 -5.57 2.92 3.26
N THR A 120 -4.63 3.44 2.46
CA THR A 120 -4.25 4.85 2.49
C THR A 120 -5.43 5.75 2.14
N LYS A 121 -6.25 5.36 1.15
CA LYS A 121 -7.48 6.09 0.81
C LYS A 121 -8.47 6.09 1.99
N ASP A 122 -8.66 4.95 2.64
CA ASP A 122 -9.53 4.86 3.82
C ASP A 122 -9.04 5.73 4.98
N VAL A 123 -7.73 5.72 5.25
CA VAL A 123 -7.10 6.58 6.27
C VAL A 123 -7.29 8.06 5.93
N VAL A 124 -7.20 8.45 4.66
CA VAL A 124 -7.45 9.84 4.22
C VAL A 124 -8.90 10.25 4.45
N GLU A 125 -9.85 9.40 4.10
CA GLU A 125 -11.27 9.67 4.32
C GLU A 125 -11.61 9.76 5.81
N LEU A 126 -11.04 8.87 6.65
CA LEU A 126 -11.16 8.95 8.10
C LEU A 126 -10.57 10.25 8.65
N THR A 127 -9.42 10.69 8.12
CA THR A 127 -8.78 11.95 8.50
C THR A 127 -9.66 13.16 8.16
N LYS A 128 -10.37 13.14 7.03
CA LYS A 128 -11.30 14.21 6.64
C LYS A 128 -12.48 14.31 7.60
N LYS A 129 -13.04 13.17 8.03
CA LYS A 129 -14.18 13.10 8.96
C LYS A 129 -13.86 13.59 10.38
N LEU A 130 -12.57 13.74 10.70
CA LEU A 130 -12.07 14.15 12.02
C LEU A 130 -11.79 15.65 12.16
N ARG A 131 -11.83 16.41 11.05
CA ARG A 131 -11.71 17.87 11.04
C ARG A 131 -13.08 18.52 11.24
#